data_AF-A0A1V5PM58-F1
#
_entry.id   AF-A0A1V5PM58-F1
#
_cell.length_a   1.000
_cell.length_b   1.000
_cell.length_c   1.000
_cell.angle_alpha   90.00
_cell.angle_beta   90.00
_cell.angle_gamma   90.00
#
_symmetry.space_group_name_H-M   'P 1'
#
loop_
_entity.id
_entity.type
_entity.pdbx_description
1 polymer ?
#
loop_
_entity_poly.entity_id
_entity_poly.type
_entity_poly.pdbx_seq_one_letter_code
_entity_poly.pdbx_strand_id
1 'polypeptide(L)'
;MVALRELLEVGKRILADESYARATEAAQLEQLRAAAQPRALKAVEQFLALSAAELTALEAEFVDDVGENGFCVYLHAFGETFCVALSGFSFEGGEVTRVHLRSSERYLWECPQCPEEGREHVARWLARAKVNEQWRKRRDALQAVAFKPFTFYKVWYGEDEKMFYEVRYAGSGDEHFLTVEGDSIWIPHVVRIEKVHVETPEEIPSHWYWCAEEIEGVTVKKTPEWA
;
A
#
# COMPACT_ATOMS: atom_id res chain seq x y z
N MET A 1 29.30 43.01 -18.12
CA MET A 1 28.21 42.15 -18.65
C MET A 1 28.71 40.97 -19.49
N VAL A 2 29.80 41.08 -20.25
CA VAL A 2 30.35 39.97 -21.07
C VAL A 2 30.79 38.76 -20.22
N ALA A 3 31.52 38.98 -19.13
CA ALA A 3 32.01 37.90 -18.24
C ALA A 3 30.90 37.06 -17.59
N LEU A 4 29.76 37.66 -17.23
CA LEU A 4 28.61 36.93 -16.67
C LEU A 4 27.92 36.04 -17.72
N ARG A 5 27.88 36.49 -18.97
CA ARG A 5 27.32 35.72 -20.09
C ARG A 5 28.18 34.50 -20.41
N GLU A 6 29.50 34.65 -20.37
CA GLU A 6 30.45 33.55 -20.57
C GLU A 6 30.34 32.50 -19.45
N LEU A 7 30.27 32.93 -18.18
CA LEU A 7 30.05 32.02 -17.05
C LEU A 7 28.72 31.27 -17.14
N LEU A 8 27.66 31.92 -17.63
CA LEU A 8 26.34 31.31 -17.80
C LEU A 8 26.34 30.26 -18.93
N GLU A 9 27.07 30.49 -20.02
CA GLU A 9 27.22 29.49 -21.09
C GLU A 9 28.08 28.30 -20.66
N VAL A 10 29.12 28.52 -19.84
CA VAL A 10 29.88 27.43 -19.20
C VAL A 10 28.99 26.62 -18.26
N GLY A 11 28.21 27.27 -17.40
CA GLY A 11 27.27 26.59 -16.49
C GLY A 11 26.23 25.75 -17.21
N LYS A 12 25.67 26.23 -18.34
CA LYS A 12 24.75 25.44 -19.18
C LYS A 12 25.38 24.19 -19.75
N ARG A 13 26.65 24.27 -20.20
CA ARG A 13 27.38 23.11 -20.73
C ARG A 13 27.61 22.05 -19.65
N ILE A 14 28.05 22.47 -18.46
CA ILE A 14 28.24 21.56 -17.31
C ILE A 14 26.92 20.85 -16.98
N LEU A 15 25.81 21.58 -16.89
CA LEU A 15 24.51 20.97 -16.60
C LEU A 15 24.04 20.02 -17.71
N ALA A 16 24.32 20.33 -18.98
CA ALA A 16 24.02 19.44 -20.10
C ALA A 16 24.87 18.16 -20.07
N ASP A 17 26.17 18.29 -19.77
CA ASP A 17 27.10 17.16 -19.65
C ASP A 17 26.72 16.27 -18.45
N GLU A 18 26.36 16.86 -17.31
CA GLU A 18 25.84 16.12 -16.15
C GLU A 18 24.52 15.42 -16.47
N SER A 19 23.60 16.09 -17.16
CA SER A 19 22.33 15.48 -17.56
C SER A 19 22.56 14.33 -18.52
N TYR A 20 23.51 14.45 -19.45
CA TYR A 20 23.88 13.40 -20.38
C TYR A 20 24.57 12.22 -19.67
N ALA A 21 25.46 12.50 -18.72
CA ALA A 21 26.11 11.48 -17.89
C ALA A 21 25.08 10.70 -17.08
N ARG A 22 24.15 11.39 -16.39
CA ARG A 22 23.05 10.74 -15.64
C ARG A 22 22.16 9.90 -16.54
N ALA A 23 21.81 10.39 -17.75
CA ALA A 23 21.02 9.63 -18.70
C ALA A 23 21.76 8.36 -19.18
N THR A 24 23.07 8.46 -19.38
CA THR A 24 23.91 7.32 -19.78
C THR A 24 24.01 6.29 -18.65
N GLU A 25 24.25 6.73 -17.42
CA GLU A 25 24.26 5.87 -16.23
C GLU A 25 22.92 5.18 -16.02
N ALA A 26 21.81 5.91 -16.16
CA ALA A 26 20.46 5.33 -16.05
C ALA A 26 20.22 4.26 -17.12
N ALA A 27 20.61 4.52 -18.38
CA ALA A 27 20.48 3.54 -19.46
C ALA A 27 21.37 2.30 -19.24
N GLN A 28 22.58 2.47 -18.70
CA GLN A 28 23.44 1.35 -18.33
C GLN A 28 22.84 0.52 -17.19
N LEU A 29 22.29 1.17 -16.17
CA LEU A 29 21.62 0.49 -15.05
C LEU A 29 20.39 -0.29 -15.53
N GLU A 30 19.58 0.28 -16.42
CA GLU A 30 18.43 -0.39 -17.01
C GLU A 30 18.84 -1.63 -17.81
N GLN A 31 19.93 -1.54 -18.60
CA GLN A 31 20.49 -2.69 -19.31
C GLN A 31 20.99 -3.77 -18.34
N LEU A 32 21.69 -3.38 -17.28
CA LEU A 32 22.17 -4.30 -16.25
C LEU A 32 21.01 -4.99 -15.53
N ARG A 33 19.92 -4.26 -15.25
CA ARG A 33 18.70 -4.81 -14.65
C ARG A 33 18.01 -5.80 -15.58
N ALA A 34 17.85 -5.45 -16.85
CA ALA A 34 17.28 -6.33 -17.87
C ALA A 34 18.10 -7.63 -18.03
N ALA A 35 19.42 -7.56 -17.93
CA ALA A 35 20.30 -8.73 -17.97
C ALA A 35 20.30 -9.55 -16.65
N ALA A 36 20.01 -8.92 -15.52
CA ALA A 36 19.96 -9.56 -14.21
C ALA A 36 18.63 -10.28 -13.95
N GLN A 37 17.51 -9.70 -14.37
CA GLN A 37 16.18 -10.27 -14.20
C GLN A 37 16.07 -11.76 -14.61
N PRO A 38 16.47 -12.21 -15.81
CA PRO A 38 16.34 -13.62 -16.18
C PRO A 38 17.21 -14.54 -15.31
N ARG A 39 18.37 -14.06 -14.82
CA ARG A 39 19.23 -14.83 -13.89
C ARG A 39 18.57 -14.96 -12.52
N ALA A 40 18.00 -13.87 -12.01
CA ALA A 40 17.27 -13.85 -10.75
C ALA A 40 16.07 -14.80 -10.78
N LEU A 41 15.23 -14.71 -11.82
CA LEU A 41 14.07 -15.59 -12.00
C LEU A 41 14.49 -17.06 -12.08
N LYS A 42 15.52 -17.38 -12.87
CA LYS A 42 16.05 -18.75 -12.98
C LYS A 42 16.57 -19.29 -11.65
N ALA A 43 17.22 -18.46 -10.83
CA ALA A 43 17.64 -18.87 -9.50
C ALA A 43 16.42 -19.22 -8.63
N VAL A 44 15.37 -18.40 -8.66
CA VAL A 44 14.14 -18.68 -7.91
C VAL A 44 13.45 -19.97 -8.37
N GLU A 45 13.38 -20.24 -9.68
CA GLU A 45 12.89 -21.51 -10.22
C GLU A 45 13.63 -22.70 -9.59
N GLN A 46 14.95 -22.62 -9.53
CA GLN A 46 15.81 -23.69 -9.00
C GLN A 46 15.67 -23.85 -7.48
N PHE A 47 15.77 -22.75 -6.72
CA PHE A 47 15.72 -22.79 -5.26
C PHE A 47 14.34 -23.16 -4.70
N LEU A 48 13.26 -22.82 -5.42
CA LEU A 48 11.90 -23.13 -5.00
C LEU A 48 11.31 -24.36 -5.70
N ALA A 49 12.07 -25.03 -6.56
CA ALA A 49 11.60 -26.13 -7.41
C ALA A 49 10.27 -25.80 -8.12
N LEU A 50 10.22 -24.61 -8.70
CA LEU A 50 9.09 -24.14 -9.52
C LEU A 50 9.43 -24.28 -11.00
N SER A 51 8.43 -24.65 -11.79
CA SER A 51 8.52 -24.53 -13.25
C SER A 51 8.38 -23.07 -13.70
N ALA A 52 8.91 -22.74 -14.87
CA ALA A 52 8.73 -21.42 -15.47
C ALA A 52 7.24 -21.03 -15.63
N ALA A 53 6.37 -22.01 -15.91
CA ALA A 53 4.93 -21.80 -16.01
C ALA A 53 4.32 -21.44 -14.65
N GLU A 54 4.73 -22.11 -13.57
CA GLU A 54 4.31 -21.77 -12.21
C GLU A 54 4.80 -20.37 -11.81
N LEU A 55 6.07 -20.05 -12.09
CA LEU A 55 6.62 -18.72 -11.81
C LEU A 55 5.88 -17.61 -12.56
N THR A 56 5.52 -17.85 -13.82
CA THR A 56 4.71 -16.93 -14.63
C THR A 56 3.29 -16.77 -14.07
N ALA A 57 2.67 -17.87 -13.64
CA ALA A 57 1.33 -17.84 -13.02
C ALA A 57 1.32 -17.11 -11.66
N LEU A 58 2.48 -17.03 -11.02
CA LEU A 58 2.71 -16.25 -9.79
C LEU A 58 3.16 -14.81 -10.09
N GLU A 59 3.02 -14.34 -11.34
CA GLU A 59 3.32 -12.97 -11.75
C GLU A 59 4.68 -12.48 -11.22
N ALA A 60 5.71 -13.32 -11.34
CA ALA A 60 6.98 -13.05 -10.67
C ALA A 60 7.66 -11.75 -11.17
N GLU A 61 8.05 -10.90 -10.23
CA GLU A 61 8.66 -9.60 -10.49
C GLU A 61 10.05 -9.51 -9.86
N PHE A 62 11.05 -9.10 -10.64
CA PHE A 62 12.38 -8.81 -10.12
C PHE A 62 12.52 -7.35 -9.71
N VAL A 63 12.89 -7.13 -8.45
CA VAL A 63 13.05 -5.81 -7.84
C VAL A 63 14.46 -5.67 -7.26
N ASP A 64 15.14 -4.62 -7.71
CA ASP A 64 16.34 -4.06 -7.12
C ASP A 64 15.92 -3.04 -6.07
N ASP A 65 16.32 -3.25 -4.81
CA ASP A 65 16.09 -2.37 -3.66
C ASP A 65 14.82 -2.62 -2.82
N VAL A 66 14.99 -3.50 -1.82
CA VAL A 66 14.08 -3.60 -0.67
C VAL A 66 14.85 -3.25 0.62
N GLY A 67 15.60 -2.14 0.61
CA GLY A 67 16.40 -1.70 1.76
C GLY A 67 17.54 -2.66 2.08
N GLU A 68 17.64 -3.14 3.33
CA GLU A 68 18.76 -3.96 3.82
C GLU A 68 18.91 -5.34 3.17
N ASN A 69 17.91 -5.81 2.40
CA ASN A 69 17.87 -7.18 1.87
C ASN A 69 18.40 -7.33 0.43
N GLY A 70 18.78 -6.23 -0.22
CA GLY A 70 19.30 -6.25 -1.59
C GLY A 70 18.24 -6.62 -2.63
N PHE A 71 18.58 -7.55 -3.52
CA PHE A 71 17.76 -7.96 -4.67
C PHE A 71 16.68 -8.97 -4.29
N CYS A 72 15.47 -8.79 -4.79
CA CYS A 72 14.34 -9.67 -4.51
C CYS A 72 13.60 -10.09 -5.78
N VAL A 73 12.96 -11.25 -5.71
CA VAL A 73 11.87 -11.62 -6.62
C VAL A 73 10.59 -11.71 -5.81
N TYR A 74 9.59 -10.94 -6.20
CA TYR A 74 8.25 -11.04 -5.64
C TYR A 74 7.41 -12.02 -6.42
N LEU A 75 6.65 -12.85 -5.70
CA LEU A 75 5.61 -13.71 -6.25
C LEU A 75 4.27 -13.16 -5.78
N HIS A 76 3.32 -13.01 -6.70
CA HIS A 76 2.00 -12.46 -6.43
C HIS A 76 0.93 -13.51 -6.67
N ALA A 77 0.01 -13.64 -5.73
CA ALA A 77 -1.17 -14.48 -5.89
C ALA A 77 -2.29 -14.00 -4.98
N PHE A 78 -3.51 -13.95 -5.52
CA PHE A 78 -4.73 -13.63 -4.77
C PHE A 78 -4.69 -12.28 -4.00
N GLY A 79 -3.89 -11.31 -4.46
CA GLY A 79 -3.69 -10.02 -3.78
C GLY A 79 -2.72 -10.05 -2.61
N GLU A 80 -1.94 -11.12 -2.47
CA GLU A 80 -0.83 -11.23 -1.51
C GLU A 80 0.51 -11.25 -2.25
N THR A 81 1.57 -10.85 -1.56
CA THR A 81 2.94 -10.84 -2.08
C THR A 81 3.86 -11.70 -1.22
N PHE A 82 4.72 -12.47 -1.87
CA PHE A 82 5.74 -13.29 -1.26
C PHE A 82 7.12 -12.89 -1.78
N CYS A 83 8.00 -12.48 -0.87
CA CYS A 83 9.33 -11.99 -1.19
C CYS A 83 10.35 -13.12 -1.13
N VAL A 84 11.14 -13.25 -2.19
CA VAL A 84 12.29 -14.15 -2.27
C VAL A 84 13.55 -13.29 -2.40
N ALA A 85 14.21 -13.01 -1.28
CA ALA A 85 15.44 -12.21 -1.27
C ALA A 85 16.64 -13.07 -1.72
N LEU A 86 17.49 -12.52 -2.57
CA LEU A 86 18.56 -13.22 -3.29
C LEU A 86 19.94 -12.82 -2.74
N SER A 87 20.45 -13.61 -1.81
CA SER A 87 21.75 -13.35 -1.18
C SER A 87 22.92 -13.73 -2.10
N GLY A 88 23.87 -12.81 -2.25
CA GLY A 88 25.04 -12.96 -3.14
C GLY A 88 24.76 -12.56 -4.60
N PHE A 89 23.54 -12.17 -4.92
CA PHE A 89 23.18 -11.70 -6.26
C PHE A 89 23.68 -10.27 -6.51
N SER A 90 24.11 -9.99 -7.74
CA SER A 90 24.46 -8.64 -8.20
C SER A 90 24.17 -8.46 -9.68
N PHE A 91 24.02 -7.20 -10.09
CA PHE A 91 23.90 -6.84 -11.50
C PHE A 91 25.07 -7.34 -12.34
N GLU A 92 26.29 -7.25 -11.83
CA GLU A 92 27.52 -7.51 -12.59
C GLU A 92 27.88 -9.00 -12.73
N GLY A 93 27.31 -9.90 -11.92
CA GLY A 93 27.59 -11.33 -12.09
C GLY A 93 27.64 -12.21 -10.84
N GLY A 94 27.00 -11.83 -9.73
CA GLY A 94 26.93 -12.69 -8.53
C GLY A 94 26.02 -13.91 -8.72
N GLU A 95 26.47 -15.09 -8.29
CA GLU A 95 25.62 -16.27 -8.17
C GLU A 95 24.76 -16.18 -6.91
N VAL A 96 23.49 -16.57 -7.01
CA VAL A 96 22.61 -16.68 -5.84
C VAL A 96 23.11 -17.82 -4.98
N THR A 97 23.61 -17.50 -3.80
CA THR A 97 24.15 -18.50 -2.86
C THR A 97 23.09 -18.99 -1.89
N ARG A 98 22.10 -18.14 -1.57
CA ARG A 98 21.01 -18.42 -0.63
C ARG A 98 19.77 -17.62 -1.01
N VAL A 99 18.60 -18.12 -0.63
CA VAL A 99 17.35 -17.36 -0.70
C VAL A 99 16.74 -17.22 0.69
N HIS A 100 16.19 -16.04 0.98
CA HIS A 100 15.40 -15.80 2.18
C HIS A 100 13.95 -15.58 1.79
N LEU A 101 13.05 -16.33 2.43
CA LEU A 101 11.62 -16.24 2.17
C LEU A 101 10.98 -15.34 3.20
N ARG A 102 10.18 -14.37 2.74
CA ARG A 102 9.45 -13.45 3.61
C ARG A 102 8.03 -13.22 3.08
N SER A 103 7.04 -13.63 3.87
CA SER A 103 5.69 -13.08 3.76
C SER A 103 5.63 -11.73 4.50
N SER A 104 4.66 -10.89 4.15
CA SER A 104 4.35 -9.58 4.76
C SER A 104 4.40 -9.53 6.29
N GLU A 105 4.31 -10.68 6.97
CA GLU A 105 4.47 -10.84 8.42
C GLU A 105 5.68 -11.72 8.80
N ARG A 106 6.76 -11.07 9.27
CA ARG A 106 7.72 -11.51 10.32
C ARG A 106 8.41 -12.90 10.30
N TYR A 107 8.48 -13.63 9.21
CA TYR A 107 9.34 -14.82 9.17
C TYR A 107 10.38 -14.69 8.06
N LEU A 108 11.65 -14.59 8.47
CA LEU A 108 12.81 -14.78 7.61
C LEU A 108 13.15 -16.27 7.70
N TRP A 109 12.72 -17.05 6.72
CA TRP A 109 13.19 -18.44 6.64
C TRP A 109 14.38 -18.49 5.69
N GLU A 110 15.49 -19.03 6.20
CA GLU A 110 16.69 -19.24 5.41
C GLU A 110 16.60 -20.62 4.75
N CYS A 111 16.67 -20.68 3.42
CA CYS A 111 16.75 -21.94 2.69
C CYS A 111 18.20 -22.18 2.25
N PRO A 112 18.99 -23.01 2.96
CA PRO A 112 20.36 -23.28 2.58
C PRO A 112 20.45 -24.43 1.56
N GLN A 113 19.65 -24.43 0.48
CA GLN A 113 19.72 -25.37 -0.67
C GLN A 113 18.81 -26.62 -0.66
N CYS A 114 17.64 -26.61 -0.02
CA CYS A 114 16.67 -27.73 -0.13
C CYS A 114 15.47 -27.35 -1.03
N PRO A 115 15.44 -27.77 -2.32
CA PRO A 115 14.39 -27.36 -3.25
C PRO A 115 12.99 -27.87 -2.89
N GLU A 116 12.90 -29.06 -2.26
CA GLU A 116 11.63 -29.66 -1.83
C GLU A 116 10.97 -28.82 -0.73
N GLU A 117 11.76 -28.29 0.21
CA GLU A 117 11.27 -27.37 1.24
C GLU A 117 10.80 -26.04 0.63
N GLY A 118 11.52 -25.53 -0.38
CA GLY A 118 11.14 -24.32 -1.11
C GLY A 118 9.75 -24.42 -1.75
N ARG A 119 9.47 -25.52 -2.45
CA ARG A 119 8.17 -25.77 -3.09
C ARG A 119 7.05 -25.87 -2.05
N GLU A 120 7.31 -26.56 -0.95
CA GLU A 120 6.33 -26.69 0.14
C GLU A 120 6.00 -25.32 0.77
N HIS A 121 7.00 -24.46 0.94
CA HIS A 121 6.81 -23.10 1.46
C HIS A 121 5.93 -22.25 0.54
N VAL A 122 6.16 -22.30 -0.78
CA VAL A 122 5.31 -21.61 -1.77
C VAL A 122 3.88 -22.17 -1.72
N ALA A 123 3.70 -23.49 -1.63
CA ALA A 123 2.38 -24.10 -1.52
C ALA A 123 1.65 -23.69 -0.22
N ARG A 124 2.36 -23.66 0.92
CA ARG A 124 1.81 -23.19 2.21
C ARG A 124 1.40 -21.71 2.16
N TRP A 125 2.21 -20.86 1.53
CA TRP A 125 1.86 -19.47 1.29
C TRP A 125 0.63 -19.33 0.40
N LEU A 126 0.56 -20.05 -0.73
CA LEU A 126 -0.59 -20.03 -1.64
C LEU A 126 -1.89 -20.44 -0.97
N ALA A 127 -1.87 -21.49 -0.14
CA ALA A 127 -3.03 -21.92 0.62
C ALA A 127 -3.53 -20.81 1.56
N ARG A 128 -2.63 -20.12 2.27
CA ARG A 128 -2.96 -18.99 3.13
C ARG A 128 -3.48 -17.80 2.32
N ALA A 129 -2.82 -17.46 1.21
CA ALA A 129 -3.24 -16.38 0.34
C ALA A 129 -4.65 -16.60 -0.20
N LYS A 130 -4.99 -17.83 -0.56
CA LYS A 130 -6.34 -18.19 -1.01
C LYS A 130 -7.39 -18.05 0.09
N VAL A 131 -7.08 -18.50 1.30
CA VAL A 131 -7.96 -18.33 2.47
C VAL A 131 -8.16 -16.84 2.77
N ASN A 132 -7.09 -16.04 2.75
CA ASN A 132 -7.16 -14.60 2.97
C ASN A 132 -8.01 -13.90 1.89
N GLU A 133 -7.90 -14.31 0.62
CA GLU A 133 -8.73 -13.79 -0.46
C GLU A 133 -10.21 -14.08 -0.23
N GLN A 134 -10.55 -15.30 0.20
CA GLN A 134 -11.92 -15.66 0.54
C GLN A 134 -12.45 -14.83 1.72
N TRP A 135 -11.63 -14.62 2.75
CA TRP A 135 -11.98 -13.76 3.87
C TRP A 135 -12.18 -12.30 3.46
N ARG A 136 -11.29 -11.74 2.62
CA ARG A 136 -11.46 -10.39 2.06
C ARG A 136 -12.76 -10.27 1.28
N LYS A 137 -13.01 -11.18 0.34
CA LYS A 137 -14.26 -11.20 -0.46
C LYS A 137 -15.51 -11.28 0.41
N ARG A 138 -15.48 -12.12 1.45
CA ARG A 138 -16.60 -12.24 2.40
C ARG A 138 -16.79 -10.95 3.19
N ARG A 139 -15.71 -10.39 3.75
CA ARG A 139 -15.76 -9.11 4.47
C ARG A 139 -16.30 -8.01 3.57
N ASP A 140 -15.82 -7.89 2.34
CA ASP A 140 -16.23 -6.84 1.42
C ASP A 140 -17.71 -7.00 1.02
N ALA A 141 -18.20 -8.24 0.85
CA ALA A 141 -19.62 -8.52 0.63
C ALA A 141 -20.49 -8.13 1.84
N LEU A 142 -20.05 -8.46 3.05
CA LEU A 142 -20.75 -8.07 4.29
C LEU A 142 -20.70 -6.54 4.51
N GLN A 143 -19.56 -5.92 4.20
CA GLN A 143 -19.34 -4.49 4.27
C GLN A 143 -20.28 -3.73 3.32
N ALA A 144 -20.55 -4.26 2.12
CA ALA A 144 -21.51 -3.70 1.17
C ALA A 144 -22.98 -3.79 1.61
N VAL A 145 -23.31 -4.73 2.50
CA VAL A 145 -24.66 -4.85 3.07
C VAL A 145 -24.83 -3.95 4.30
N ALA A 146 -23.80 -3.86 5.15
CA ALA A 146 -23.81 -3.08 6.38
C ALA A 146 -23.67 -1.57 6.16
N PHE A 147 -23.09 -1.17 5.02
CA PHE A 147 -22.80 0.23 4.72
C PHE A 147 -23.61 0.76 3.53
N LYS A 148 -24.19 1.93 3.75
CA LYS A 148 -24.84 2.81 2.79
C LYS A 148 -24.23 4.21 2.92
N PRO A 149 -23.94 4.92 1.82
CA PRO A 149 -23.47 6.29 1.87
C PRO A 149 -24.40 7.18 2.69
N PHE A 150 -23.81 8.09 3.47
CA PHE A 150 -24.57 8.99 4.32
C PHE A 150 -23.91 10.36 4.43
N THR A 151 -24.59 11.29 5.08
CA THR A 151 -24.13 12.67 5.24
C THR A 151 -24.21 13.09 6.68
N PHE A 152 -23.21 13.83 7.15
CA PHE A 152 -23.27 14.59 8.38
C PHE A 152 -22.71 15.99 8.15
N TYR A 153 -22.73 16.82 9.19
CA TYR A 153 -22.21 18.17 9.13
C TYR A 153 -21.15 18.39 10.19
N LYS A 154 -20.08 19.10 9.85
CA LYS A 154 -19.15 19.67 10.81
C LYS A 154 -19.54 21.12 11.05
N VAL A 155 -19.91 21.44 12.28
CA VAL A 155 -20.23 22.80 12.72
C VAL A 155 -19.02 23.33 13.47
N TRP A 156 -18.27 24.21 12.80
CA TRP A 156 -17.07 24.84 13.32
C TRP A 156 -17.43 26.03 14.21
N TYR A 157 -16.76 26.14 15.36
CA TYR A 157 -16.98 27.20 16.35
C TYR A 157 -15.67 27.70 16.96
N GLY A 158 -15.71 28.90 17.54
CA GLY A 158 -14.55 29.58 18.11
C GLY A 158 -13.68 30.29 17.07
N GLU A 159 -12.81 31.18 17.52
CA GLU A 159 -12.09 32.15 16.67
C GLU A 159 -11.05 31.53 15.71
N ASP A 160 -10.70 30.26 15.91
CA ASP A 160 -9.52 29.62 15.31
C ASP A 160 -9.82 28.48 14.34
N GLU A 161 -11.10 28.18 14.04
CA GLU A 161 -11.51 27.01 13.22
C GLU A 161 -10.86 25.68 13.64
N LYS A 162 -10.47 25.51 14.91
CA LYS A 162 -9.86 24.27 15.42
C LYS A 162 -10.85 23.34 16.09
N MET A 163 -12.04 23.84 16.42
CA MET A 163 -13.07 23.10 17.12
C MET A 163 -14.30 22.97 16.24
N PHE A 164 -14.81 21.75 16.14
CA PHE A 164 -16.07 21.48 15.47
C PHE A 164 -16.86 20.44 16.25
N TYR A 165 -18.17 20.49 16.10
CA TYR A 165 -19.07 19.40 16.45
C TYR A 165 -19.52 18.67 15.19
N GLU A 166 -19.59 17.35 15.27
CA GLU A 166 -20.21 16.52 14.23
C GLU A 166 -21.70 16.38 14.54
N VAL A 167 -22.54 16.80 13.61
CA VAL A 167 -23.98 16.90 13.81
C VAL A 167 -24.75 16.23 12.67
N ARG A 168 -25.92 15.67 13.01
CA ARG A 168 -26.79 14.93 12.08
C ARG A 168 -27.50 15.86 11.09
N TYR A 169 -27.89 17.05 11.56
CA TYR A 169 -28.58 18.07 10.78
C TYR A 169 -28.08 19.46 11.17
N ALA A 170 -27.96 20.34 10.18
CA ALA A 170 -27.68 21.75 10.39
C ALA A 170 -29.01 22.48 10.69
N GLY A 171 -29.23 22.86 11.95
CA GLY A 171 -30.44 23.58 12.39
C GLY A 171 -30.75 24.81 11.53
N SER A 172 -32.00 24.97 11.08
CA SER A 172 -32.45 26.18 10.37
C SER A 172 -32.86 27.27 11.38
N GLY A 173 -31.89 27.96 11.98
CA GLY A 173 -32.14 29.28 12.58
C GLY A 173 -31.93 29.45 14.09
N ASP A 174 -31.89 28.37 14.88
CA ASP A 174 -31.90 28.50 16.36
C ASP A 174 -30.57 28.11 17.04
N GLU A 175 -29.47 27.92 16.30
CA GLU A 175 -28.15 27.53 16.83
C GLU A 175 -28.12 26.23 17.66
N HIS A 176 -29.24 25.51 17.71
CA HIS A 176 -29.37 24.19 18.30
C HIS A 176 -29.09 23.12 17.24
N PHE A 177 -28.18 22.21 17.56
CA PHE A 177 -27.77 21.11 16.71
C PHE A 177 -27.93 19.78 17.44
N LEU A 178 -28.21 18.72 16.69
CA LEU A 178 -28.22 17.36 17.20
C LEU A 178 -26.90 16.69 16.83
N THR A 179 -26.06 16.39 17.82
CA THR A 179 -24.79 15.70 17.59
C THR A 179 -25.01 14.33 16.98
N VAL A 180 -23.99 13.78 16.34
CA VAL A 180 -24.01 12.38 15.87
C VAL A 180 -24.29 11.39 17.01
N GLU A 181 -23.92 11.74 18.25
CA GLU A 181 -24.19 10.94 19.46
C GLU A 181 -25.65 11.08 19.96
N GLY A 182 -26.38 12.09 19.48
CA GLY A 182 -27.81 12.29 19.80
C GLY A 182 -28.07 13.34 20.88
N ASP A 183 -27.04 14.05 21.32
CA ASP A 183 -27.19 15.17 22.25
C ASP A 183 -27.64 16.42 21.51
N SER A 184 -28.59 17.15 22.10
CA SER A 184 -28.89 18.50 21.65
C SER A 184 -27.89 19.47 22.26
N ILE A 185 -27.14 20.15 21.41
CA ILE A 185 -26.15 21.16 21.79
C ILE A 185 -26.55 22.51 21.22
N TRP A 186 -26.23 23.58 21.95
CA TRP A 186 -26.35 24.94 21.47
C TRP A 186 -24.95 25.48 21.13
N ILE A 187 -24.79 26.03 19.93
CA ILE A 187 -23.52 26.58 19.45
C ILE A 187 -23.73 28.07 19.10
N PRO A 188 -23.43 29.00 20.04
CA PRO A 188 -23.73 30.44 19.87
C PRO A 188 -22.99 31.15 18.74
N HIS A 189 -21.85 30.62 18.34
CA HIS A 189 -20.92 31.28 17.43
C HIS A 189 -20.46 30.30 16.37
N VAL A 190 -21.40 29.95 15.50
CA VAL A 190 -21.11 29.14 14.32
C VAL A 190 -20.28 29.96 13.35
N VAL A 191 -19.06 29.48 13.08
CA VAL A 191 -18.14 30.10 12.12
C VAL A 191 -18.36 29.55 10.71
N ARG A 192 -18.54 28.23 10.61
CA ARG A 192 -18.72 27.53 9.34
C ARG A 192 -19.51 26.24 9.56
N ILE A 193 -20.38 25.92 8.61
CA ILE A 193 -21.00 24.60 8.51
C ILE A 193 -20.48 23.94 7.24
N GLU A 194 -19.87 22.78 7.39
CA GLU A 194 -19.34 21.97 6.30
C GLU A 194 -20.17 20.68 6.20
N LYS A 195 -20.69 20.41 5.01
CA LYS A 195 -21.41 19.17 4.72
C LYS A 195 -20.38 18.10 4.33
N VAL A 196 -20.35 17.01 5.08
CA VAL A 196 -19.45 15.89 4.85
C VAL A 196 -20.24 14.72 4.28
N HIS A 197 -19.82 14.26 3.12
CA HIS A 197 -20.34 13.07 2.45
C HIS A 197 -19.40 11.89 2.76
N VAL A 198 -19.97 10.78 3.23
CA VAL A 198 -19.26 9.53 3.48
C VAL A 198 -19.74 8.53 2.45
N GLU A 199 -18.93 8.30 1.43
CA GLU A 199 -19.21 7.42 0.30
C GLU A 199 -18.66 6.01 0.53
N THR A 200 -17.59 5.88 1.33
CA THR A 200 -16.98 4.59 1.63
C THR A 200 -16.81 4.36 3.14
N PRO A 201 -16.74 3.09 3.58
CA PRO A 201 -16.46 2.74 4.96
C PRO A 201 -15.14 3.35 5.48
N GLU A 202 -14.13 3.48 4.63
CA GLU A 202 -12.81 4.02 4.97
C GLU A 202 -12.87 5.49 5.40
N GLU A 203 -13.85 6.24 4.91
CA GLU A 203 -14.07 7.66 5.22
C GLU A 203 -14.77 7.87 6.57
N ILE A 204 -15.29 6.82 7.21
CA ILE A 204 -15.85 6.91 8.56
C ILE A 204 -14.72 7.30 9.53
N PRO A 205 -14.89 8.41 10.29
CA PRO A 205 -13.89 8.85 11.26
C PRO A 205 -13.56 7.76 12.28
N SER A 206 -12.27 7.58 12.58
CA SER A 206 -11.79 6.50 13.45
C SER A 206 -12.30 6.59 14.89
N HIS A 207 -12.71 7.77 15.35
CA HIS A 207 -13.26 7.97 16.69
C HIS A 207 -14.72 7.50 16.83
N TRP A 208 -15.41 7.17 15.73
CA TRP A 208 -16.76 6.59 15.75
C TRP A 208 -16.72 5.07 15.94
N TYR A 209 -16.13 4.61 17.04
CA TYR A 209 -16.00 3.20 17.40
C TYR A 209 -17.34 2.45 17.47
N TRP A 210 -18.45 3.17 17.61
CA TRP A 210 -19.83 2.67 17.72
C TRP A 210 -20.43 2.20 16.38
N CYS A 211 -19.78 2.52 15.26
CA CYS A 211 -20.27 2.21 13.91
C CYS A 211 -19.62 0.95 13.34
N ALA A 212 -19.51 -0.10 14.17
CA ALA A 212 -19.12 -1.43 13.74
C ALA A 212 -20.24 -2.43 14.05
N GLU A 213 -20.37 -3.44 13.20
CA GLU A 213 -21.30 -4.56 13.39
C GLU A 213 -20.54 -5.86 13.17
N GLU A 214 -20.83 -6.88 13.96
CA GLU A 214 -20.33 -8.23 13.73
C GLU A 214 -21.38 -9.02 12.97
N ILE A 215 -21.09 -9.35 11.71
CA ILE A 215 -21.97 -10.14 10.86
C ILE A 215 -21.26 -11.47 10.59
N GLU A 216 -21.88 -12.57 11.05
CA GLU A 216 -21.35 -13.94 10.89
C GLU A 216 -19.88 -14.12 11.34
N GLY A 217 -19.47 -13.45 12.42
CA GLY A 217 -18.11 -13.51 12.96
C GLY A 217 -17.11 -12.56 12.30
N VAL A 218 -17.57 -11.66 11.42
CA VAL A 218 -16.74 -10.64 10.77
C VAL A 218 -17.18 -9.26 11.22
N THR A 219 -16.26 -8.49 11.81
CA THR A 219 -16.50 -7.09 12.14
C THR A 219 -16.39 -6.23 10.88
N VAL A 220 -17.48 -5.56 10.53
CA VAL A 220 -17.56 -4.61 9.41
C VAL A 220 -17.97 -3.24 9.94
N LYS A 221 -17.61 -2.18 9.21
CA LYS A 221 -18.12 -0.84 9.52
C LYS A 221 -19.57 -0.75 9.07
N LYS A 222 -20.45 -0.19 9.89
CA LYS A 222 -21.87 -0.03 9.54
C LYS A 222 -22.24 1.43 9.37
N THR A 223 -23.26 1.72 8.57
CA THR A 223 -23.87 3.05 8.56
C THR A 223 -24.46 3.35 9.93
N PRO A 224 -24.20 4.53 10.52
CA PRO A 224 -24.82 4.90 11.78
C PRO A 224 -26.35 4.88 11.67
N GLU A 225 -27.06 4.43 12.70
CA GLU A 225 -28.54 4.30 12.67
C GLU A 225 -29.27 5.64 12.50
N TRP A 226 -28.61 6.74 12.81
CA TRP A 226 -29.14 8.09 12.68
C TRP A 226 -28.98 8.70 11.28
N ALA A 227 -28.21 8.04 10.40
CA ALA A 227 -27.76 8.58 9.14
C ALA A 227 -28.72 8.31 7.97
#